data_AF-A0A350DJ36-F1
#
_entry.id   AF-A0A350DJ36-F1
#
_cell.length_a   1.000
_cell.length_b   1.000
_cell.length_c   1.000
_cell.angle_alpha   90.00
_cell.angle_beta   90.00
_cell.angle_gamma   90.00
#
_symmetry.space_group_name_H-M   'P 1'
#
loop_
_entity.id
_entity.type
_entity.pdbx_description
1 polymer ?
#
loop_
_entity_poly.entity_id
_entity_poly.type
_entity_poly.pdbx_seq_one_letter_code
_entity_poly.pdbx_strand_id
1 'polypeptide(L)'
;NAYRYTGKGNLVAVISDGSAILGLGNLGPLASKPVMEGKGVLFKCFAGINSVDIEVDAESPQAFIDTVARIADTWGGINLEDIKAPECFEIEKALVERCNIPVFHDDQHGTAIVTAAGMLNALDIAGKRIEDVKIVCMGAG
;
A
#
# COMPACT_ATOMS: atom_id res chain seq x y z
N ASN A 1 0.13 8.19 25.08
CA ASN A 1 0.86 9.48 25.04
C ASN A 1 1.24 9.91 23.63
N ALA A 2 1.99 9.13 22.82
CA ALA A 2 2.38 9.51 21.45
C ALA A 2 1.18 9.94 20.56
N TYR A 3 0.15 9.10 20.44
CA TYR A 3 -1.08 9.43 19.69
C TYR A 3 -1.81 10.70 20.16
N ARG A 4 -1.69 11.07 21.43
CA ARG A 4 -2.39 12.23 22.01
C ARG A 4 -1.61 13.53 21.86
N TYR A 5 -0.28 13.45 21.89
CA TYR A 5 0.61 14.61 22.01
C TYR A 5 1.50 14.84 20.79
N THR A 6 1.41 14.01 19.74
CA THR A 6 2.16 14.16 18.49
C THR A 6 1.24 13.99 17.28
N GLY A 7 1.77 14.23 16.07
CA GLY A 7 1.05 13.98 14.82
C GLY A 7 0.80 12.51 14.48
N LYS A 8 1.34 11.55 15.27
CA LYS A 8 1.29 10.10 14.97
C LYS A 8 -0.11 9.62 14.61
N GLY A 9 -1.16 10.09 15.30
CA GLY A 9 -2.53 9.66 15.04
C GLY A 9 -3.12 10.03 13.67
N ASN A 10 -2.51 10.97 12.93
CA ASN A 10 -2.95 11.40 11.60
C ASN A 10 -1.78 11.42 10.59
N LEU A 11 -0.71 10.66 10.85
CA LEU A 11 0.49 10.65 10.02
C LEU A 11 0.72 9.24 9.43
N VAL A 12 0.74 9.13 8.11
CA VAL A 12 0.96 7.87 7.39
C VAL A 12 2.28 7.94 6.61
N ALA A 13 3.08 6.87 6.64
CA ALA A 13 4.21 6.73 5.72
C ALA A 13 3.74 6.08 4.42
N VAL A 14 4.07 6.67 3.27
CA VAL A 14 3.94 6.05 1.95
C VAL A 14 5.33 5.53 1.58
N ILE A 15 5.53 4.21 1.57
CA ILE A 15 6.86 3.60 1.47
C ILE A 15 6.97 2.74 0.22
N SER A 16 8.01 2.96 -0.57
CA SER A 16 8.30 2.21 -1.80
C SER A 16 9.80 1.99 -1.97
N ASP A 17 10.18 0.90 -2.64
CA ASP A 17 11.54 0.69 -3.17
C ASP A 17 11.63 1.02 -4.69
N GLY A 18 10.52 1.43 -5.30
CA GLY A 18 10.43 1.76 -6.72
C GLY A 18 10.65 0.58 -7.67
N SER A 19 10.43 -0.65 -7.18
CA SER A 19 10.65 -1.86 -7.97
C SER A 19 9.49 -2.20 -8.93
N ALA A 20 8.31 -1.61 -8.74
CA ALA A 20 7.14 -1.81 -9.60
C ALA A 20 6.35 -0.50 -9.82
N ILE A 21 7.03 0.56 -10.25
CA ILE A 21 6.40 1.88 -10.42
C ILE A 21 5.38 1.84 -11.55
N LEU A 22 4.09 1.90 -11.22
CA LEU A 22 3.00 1.91 -12.20
C LEU A 22 3.17 0.78 -13.25
N GLY A 23 3.13 1.14 -14.55
CA GLY A 23 3.44 0.22 -15.66
C GLY A 23 4.89 0.31 -16.16
N LEU A 24 5.77 1.02 -15.45
CA LEU A 24 7.15 1.27 -15.86
C LEU A 24 8.14 0.22 -15.32
N GLY A 25 7.73 -0.53 -14.29
CA GLY A 25 8.55 -1.56 -13.66
C GLY A 25 9.60 -0.97 -12.72
N ASN A 26 10.75 -1.64 -12.63
CA ASN A 26 11.80 -1.26 -11.69
C ASN A 26 12.65 -0.11 -12.24
N LEU A 27 12.46 1.08 -11.69
CA LEU A 27 13.31 2.26 -11.94
C LEU A 27 14.07 2.73 -10.70
N GLY A 28 13.90 2.01 -9.58
CA GLY A 28 14.51 2.29 -8.29
C GLY A 28 13.82 3.39 -7.49
N PRO A 29 14.25 3.58 -6.22
CA PRO A 29 13.50 4.36 -5.25
C PRO A 29 13.38 5.84 -5.64
N LEU A 30 14.47 6.48 -6.08
CA LEU A 30 14.42 7.91 -6.42
C LEU A 30 13.43 8.23 -7.56
N ALA A 31 13.24 7.30 -8.49
CA ALA A 31 12.30 7.47 -9.59
C ALA A 31 10.83 7.30 -9.17
N SER A 32 10.55 6.59 -8.06
CA SER A 32 9.19 6.42 -7.54
C SER A 32 8.68 7.65 -6.79
N LYS A 33 9.59 8.49 -6.28
CA LYS A 33 9.28 9.68 -5.47
C LYS A 33 8.11 10.54 -5.98
N PRO A 34 8.03 10.93 -7.27
CA PRO A 34 6.90 11.74 -7.75
C PRO A 34 5.55 11.05 -7.60
N VAL A 35 5.50 9.71 -7.73
CA VAL A 35 4.28 8.92 -7.54
C VAL A 35 3.91 8.88 -6.05
N MET A 36 4.90 8.70 -5.16
CA MET A 36 4.69 8.66 -3.72
C MET A 36 4.22 10.01 -3.15
N GLU A 37 4.82 11.13 -3.61
CA GLU A 37 4.34 12.48 -3.28
C GLU A 37 2.91 12.70 -3.80
N GLY A 38 2.60 12.19 -5.00
CA GLY A 38 1.26 12.20 -5.57
C GLY A 38 0.24 11.47 -4.68
N LYS A 39 0.56 10.27 -4.21
CA LYS A 39 -0.25 9.53 -3.22
C LYS A 39 -0.46 10.34 -1.95
N GLY A 40 0.56 11.04 -1.48
CA GLY A 40 0.44 11.89 -0.30
C GLY A 40 -0.54 13.05 -0.47
N VAL A 41 -0.57 13.68 -1.65
CA VAL A 41 -1.59 14.69 -2.00
C VAL A 41 -2.99 14.09 -1.95
N LEU A 42 -3.19 12.86 -2.45
CA LEU A 42 -4.49 12.18 -2.41
C LEU A 42 -4.95 11.91 -0.98
N PHE A 43 -4.06 11.39 -0.11
CA PHE A 43 -4.35 11.22 1.33
C PHE A 43 -4.85 12.51 1.97
N LYS A 44 -4.18 13.64 1.66
CA LYS A 44 -4.56 14.93 2.24
C LYS A 44 -5.88 15.44 1.70
N CYS A 45 -6.05 15.43 0.38
CA CYS A 45 -7.21 16.01 -0.30
C CYS A 45 -8.51 15.25 -0.02
N PHE A 46 -8.47 13.91 0.01
CA PHE A 46 -9.68 13.10 0.12
C PHE A 46 -10.00 12.64 1.55
N ALA A 47 -9.00 12.50 2.41
CA ALA A 47 -9.18 11.94 3.75
C ALA A 47 -8.66 12.85 4.88
N GLY A 48 -8.02 13.99 4.57
CA GLY A 48 -7.43 14.87 5.58
C GLY A 48 -6.20 14.29 6.29
N ILE A 49 -5.67 13.17 5.81
CA ILE A 49 -4.52 12.45 6.37
C ILE A 49 -3.24 13.20 6.00
N ASN A 50 -2.32 13.35 6.95
CA ASN A 50 -0.98 13.83 6.64
C ASN A 50 -0.12 12.62 6.27
N SER A 51 0.69 12.75 5.24
CA SER A 51 1.53 11.67 4.76
C SER A 51 2.92 12.16 4.39
N VAL A 52 3.90 11.27 4.53
CA VAL A 52 5.28 11.49 4.09
C VAL A 52 5.71 10.28 3.27
N ASP A 53 6.27 10.55 2.11
CA ASP A 53 6.87 9.57 1.22
C ASP A 53 8.27 9.17 1.69
N ILE A 54 8.59 7.87 1.55
CA ILE A 54 9.86 7.28 1.96
C ILE A 54 10.31 6.30 0.89
N GLU A 55 11.31 6.72 0.13
CA GLU A 55 11.98 5.90 -0.87
C GLU A 55 13.10 5.10 -0.21
N VAL A 56 12.95 3.78 -0.13
CA VAL A 56 13.91 2.89 0.54
C VAL A 56 14.77 2.20 -0.49
N ASP A 57 16.06 2.55 -0.52
CA ASP A 57 17.09 1.78 -1.24
C ASP A 57 17.54 0.61 -0.37
N ALA A 58 17.10 -0.59 -0.73
CA ALA A 58 17.38 -1.82 -0.01
C ALA A 58 17.87 -2.91 -0.96
N GLU A 59 18.94 -3.60 -0.57
CA GLU A 59 19.55 -4.68 -1.33
C GLU A 59 18.77 -6.00 -1.30
N SER A 60 17.75 -6.09 -0.43
CA SER A 60 16.90 -7.27 -0.29
C SER A 60 15.56 -6.96 0.38
N PRO A 61 14.53 -7.82 0.21
CA PRO A 61 13.26 -7.70 0.94
C PRO A 61 13.46 -7.65 2.46
N GLN A 62 14.36 -8.47 3.01
CA GLN A 62 14.65 -8.47 4.44
C GLN A 62 15.24 -7.13 4.91
N ALA A 63 16.15 -6.53 4.14
CA ALA A 63 16.71 -5.22 4.44
C ALA A 63 15.63 -4.12 4.40
N PHE A 64 14.69 -4.20 3.45
CA PHE A 64 13.53 -3.31 3.38
C PHE A 64 12.63 -3.47 4.63
N ILE A 65 12.26 -4.71 4.98
CA ILE A 65 11.42 -5.02 6.16
C ILE A 65 12.09 -4.48 7.43
N ASP A 66 13.38 -4.74 7.63
CA ASP A 66 14.11 -4.28 8.81
C ASP A 66 14.18 -2.76 8.89
N THR A 67 14.35 -2.09 7.76
CA THR A 67 14.36 -0.62 7.70
C THR A 67 13.00 -0.05 8.09
N VAL A 68 11.92 -0.53 7.48
CA VAL A 68 10.56 -0.05 7.74
C VAL A 68 10.13 -0.35 9.17
N ALA A 69 10.38 -1.56 9.67
CA ALA A 69 10.04 -1.94 11.04
C ALA A 69 10.76 -1.07 12.09
N ARG A 70 12.02 -0.68 11.84
CA ARG A 70 12.79 0.18 12.76
C ARG A 70 12.26 1.61 12.86
N ILE A 71 11.55 2.09 11.84
CA ILE A 71 10.97 3.45 11.83
C ILE A 71 9.46 3.47 12.09
N ALA A 72 8.82 2.30 12.22
CA ALA A 72 7.37 2.15 12.32
C ALA A 72 6.72 2.96 13.44
N ASP A 73 7.38 3.10 14.59
CA ASP A 73 6.85 3.82 15.75
C ASP A 73 6.65 5.33 15.53
N THR A 74 7.17 5.90 14.43
CA THR A 74 6.89 7.29 14.04
C THR A 74 5.45 7.46 13.52
N TRP A 75 4.90 6.44 12.87
CA TRP A 75 3.73 6.55 12.00
C TRP A 75 2.46 6.07 12.69
N GLY A 76 1.31 6.60 12.29
CA GLY A 76 -0.02 6.07 12.65
C GLY A 76 -0.43 4.87 11.82
N GLY A 77 0.12 4.77 10.61
CA GLY A 77 -0.01 3.65 9.69
C GLY A 77 1.05 3.69 8.59
N ILE A 78 1.28 2.56 7.92
CA ILE A 78 2.18 2.42 6.78
C ILE A 78 1.36 1.99 5.56
N ASN A 79 1.54 2.72 4.47
CA ASN A 79 1.04 2.41 3.14
C ASN A 79 2.22 1.94 2.28
N LEU A 80 2.28 0.67 1.93
CA LEU A 80 3.25 0.11 0.99
C LEU A 80 2.75 0.32 -0.44
N GLU A 81 3.67 0.73 -1.33
CA GLU A 81 3.32 1.15 -2.69
C GLU A 81 4.41 0.76 -3.69
N ASP A 82 4.01 0.35 -4.90
CA ASP A 82 4.91 0.13 -6.04
C ASP A 82 6.08 -0.84 -5.74
N ILE A 83 5.80 -1.91 -4.98
CA ILE A 83 6.75 -2.99 -4.65
C ILE A 83 6.42 -4.22 -5.50
N LYS A 84 7.42 -4.79 -6.17
CA LYS A 84 7.21 -5.92 -7.07
C LYS A 84 6.76 -7.20 -6.35
N ALA A 85 5.99 -8.01 -7.07
CA ALA A 85 5.74 -9.38 -6.72
C ALA A 85 6.91 -10.30 -7.15
N PRO A 86 7.17 -11.40 -6.42
CA PRO A 86 6.44 -11.88 -5.24
C PRO A 86 6.88 -11.24 -3.91
N GLU A 87 7.90 -10.38 -3.91
CA GLU A 87 8.50 -9.85 -2.69
C GLU A 87 7.53 -9.03 -1.84
N CYS A 88 6.60 -8.29 -2.46
CA CYS A 88 5.58 -7.50 -1.78
C CYS A 88 4.72 -8.30 -0.78
N PHE A 89 4.47 -9.59 -1.05
CA PHE A 89 3.68 -10.46 -0.16
C PHE A 89 4.43 -10.80 1.13
N GLU A 90 5.73 -11.12 1.02
CA GLU A 90 6.58 -11.40 2.17
C GLU A 90 6.77 -10.14 3.01
N ILE A 91 7.02 -9.00 2.34
CA ILE A 91 7.22 -7.70 2.98
C ILE A 91 5.99 -7.29 3.79
N GLU A 92 4.81 -7.30 3.18
CA GLU A 92 3.58 -6.91 3.88
C GLU A 92 3.33 -7.82 5.08
N LYS A 93 3.39 -9.15 4.88
CA LYS A 93 3.14 -10.12 5.95
C LYS A 93 4.08 -9.91 7.13
N ALA A 94 5.39 -9.79 6.87
CA ALA A 94 6.38 -9.61 7.92
C ALA A 94 6.20 -8.28 8.66
N LEU A 95 5.84 -7.20 7.96
CA LEU A 95 5.60 -5.90 8.58
C LEU A 95 4.31 -5.88 9.41
N VAL A 96 3.23 -6.53 8.96
CA VAL A 96 2.01 -6.72 9.75
C VAL A 96 2.30 -7.50 11.04
N GLU A 97 3.15 -8.54 10.98
CA GLU A 97 3.52 -9.33 12.15
C GLU A 97 4.43 -8.57 13.14
N ARG A 98 5.29 -7.66 12.64
CA ARG A 98 6.32 -6.98 13.45
C ARG A 98 5.91 -5.61 13.97
N CYS A 99 5.00 -4.91 13.30
CA CYS A 99 4.64 -3.54 13.61
C CYS A 99 3.39 -3.45 14.50
N ASN A 100 3.40 -2.54 15.47
CA ASN A 100 2.23 -2.27 16.33
C ASN A 100 1.24 -1.27 15.71
N ILE A 101 1.32 -1.05 14.39
CA ILE A 101 0.49 -0.10 13.64
C ILE A 101 -0.03 -0.79 12.37
N PRO A 102 -1.14 -0.32 11.79
CA PRO A 102 -1.65 -0.85 10.53
C PRO A 102 -0.61 -0.71 9.42
N VAL A 103 -0.43 -1.79 8.66
CA VAL A 103 0.35 -1.84 7.42
C VAL A 103 -0.60 -2.31 6.31
N PHE A 104 -0.58 -1.63 5.18
CA PHE A 104 -1.49 -1.89 4.06
C PHE A 104 -0.76 -1.70 2.74
N HIS A 105 -0.84 -2.70 1.86
CA HIS A 105 -0.35 -2.57 0.49
C HIS A 105 -1.48 -2.15 -0.46
N ASP A 106 -1.39 -0.94 -1.04
CA ASP A 106 -2.48 -0.36 -1.84
C ASP A 106 -2.68 -1.10 -3.16
N ASP A 107 -1.60 -1.42 -3.88
CA ASP A 107 -1.71 -2.12 -5.17
C ASP A 107 -2.39 -3.50 -5.07
N GLN A 108 -2.29 -4.15 -3.90
CA GLN A 108 -2.94 -5.43 -3.63
C GLN A 108 -4.38 -5.21 -3.15
N HIS A 109 -4.53 -4.69 -1.93
CA HIS A 109 -5.81 -4.67 -1.24
C HIS A 109 -6.68 -3.48 -1.69
N GLY A 110 -6.08 -2.33 -1.98
CA GLY A 110 -6.78 -1.17 -2.51
C GLY A 110 -7.44 -1.49 -3.84
N THR A 111 -6.67 -2.07 -4.77
CA THR A 111 -7.18 -2.56 -6.06
C THR A 111 -8.28 -3.61 -5.87
N ALA A 112 -8.10 -4.58 -4.97
CA ALA A 112 -9.09 -5.61 -4.71
C ALA A 112 -10.41 -5.04 -4.17
N ILE A 113 -10.35 -4.07 -3.24
CA ILE A 113 -11.53 -3.43 -2.65
C ILE A 113 -12.35 -2.69 -3.72
N VAL A 114 -11.71 -1.84 -4.52
CA VAL A 114 -12.43 -1.07 -5.55
C VAL A 114 -12.93 -1.95 -6.68
N THR A 115 -12.18 -3.00 -7.04
CA THR A 115 -12.60 -4.01 -8.04
C THR A 115 -13.81 -4.80 -7.55
N ALA A 116 -13.79 -5.27 -6.31
CA ALA A 116 -14.92 -5.98 -5.70
C ALA A 116 -16.15 -5.08 -5.60
N ALA A 117 -16.00 -3.82 -5.18
CA ALA A 117 -17.10 -2.87 -5.13
C ALA A 117 -17.72 -2.63 -6.52
N GLY A 118 -16.90 -2.45 -7.55
CA GLY A 118 -17.36 -2.32 -8.94
C GLY A 118 -18.09 -3.58 -9.43
N MET A 119 -17.55 -4.76 -9.14
CA MET A 119 -18.17 -6.03 -9.48
C MET A 119 -19.54 -6.22 -8.80
N LEU A 120 -19.65 -5.92 -7.50
CA LEU A 120 -20.92 -6.03 -6.77
C LEU A 120 -22.01 -5.15 -7.38
N ASN A 121 -21.67 -3.91 -7.74
CA ASN A 121 -22.59 -3.01 -8.43
C ASN A 121 -22.97 -3.55 -9.82
N ALA A 122 -22.03 -4.12 -10.57
CA ALA A 122 -22.32 -4.72 -11.88
C ALA A 122 -23.25 -5.93 -11.78
N LEU A 123 -23.10 -6.75 -10.74
CA LEU A 123 -23.99 -7.89 -10.48
C LEU A 123 -25.42 -7.44 -10.16
N ASP A 124 -25.55 -6.42 -9.31
CA ASP A 124 -26.85 -5.82 -8.94
C ASP A 124 -27.58 -5.28 -10.18
N ILE A 125 -26.90 -4.48 -11.00
CA ILE A 125 -27.44 -3.94 -12.25
C ILE A 125 -27.87 -5.07 -13.22
N ALA A 126 -27.11 -6.17 -13.26
CA ALA A 126 -27.42 -7.32 -14.10
C ALA A 126 -28.49 -8.26 -13.51
N GLY A 127 -28.96 -8.01 -12.29
CA GLY A 127 -29.91 -8.87 -11.57
C GLY A 127 -29.34 -10.26 -11.25
N LYS A 128 -28.03 -10.37 -11.04
CA LYS A 128 -27.32 -11.64 -10.78
C LYS A 128 -26.85 -11.69 -9.34
N ARG A 129 -26.89 -12.89 -8.74
CA ARG A 129 -26.28 -13.12 -7.42
C ARG A 129 -24.84 -13.60 -7.58
N ILE A 130 -23.97 -13.24 -6.64
CA ILE A 130 -22.54 -13.56 -6.72
C ILE A 130 -22.26 -15.07 -6.68
N GLU A 131 -23.09 -15.83 -5.97
CA GLU A 131 -23.02 -17.29 -5.88
C GLU A 131 -23.37 -18.02 -7.19
N ASP A 132 -24.03 -17.34 -8.13
CA ASP A 132 -24.52 -17.95 -9.38
C ASP A 132 -23.62 -17.63 -10.59
N VAL A 133 -22.62 -16.75 -10.43
CA VAL A 133 -21.76 -16.31 -11.54
C VAL A 133 -20.43 -17.05 -11.58
N LYS A 134 -19.85 -17.12 -12.79
CA LYS A 134 -18.48 -17.59 -12.98
C LYS A 134 -17.58 -16.38 -13.16
N ILE A 135 -16.58 -16.27 -12.29
CA ILE A 135 -15.58 -15.20 -12.33
C ILE A 135 -14.29 -15.78 -12.91
N VAL A 136 -13.68 -15.09 -13.86
CA VAL A 136 -12.39 -15.45 -14.45
C VAL A 136 -11.40 -14.33 -14.13
N CYS A 137 -10.34 -14.66 -13.40
CA CYS A 137 -9.23 -13.74 -13.11
C CYS A 137 -8.07 -14.06 -14.04
N MET A 138 -7.63 -13.09 -14.86
CA MET A 138 -6.48 -13.23 -15.75
C MET A 138 -5.31 -12.41 -15.20
N GLY A 139 -4.37 -13.09 -14.54
CA GLY A 139 -3.25 -12.49 -13.81
C GLY A 139 -3.13 -13.09 -12.41
N ALA A 140 -1.91 -13.37 -11.97
CA ALA A 140 -1.58 -13.95 -10.66
C ALA A 140 -0.36 -13.26 -10.03
N GLY A 141 -0.23 -11.96 -10.34
CA GLY A 141 0.79 -11.08 -9.76
C GLY A 141 0.40 -10.61 -8.37
#